data_AF-A0A0X8X9G4-F1
#
_entry.id   AF-A0A0X8X9G4-F1
#
_cell.length_a   1.000
_cell.length_b   1.000
_cell.length_c   1.000
_cell.angle_alpha   90.00
_cell.angle_beta   90.00
_cell.angle_gamma   90.00
#
_symmetry.space_group_name_H-M   'P 1'
#
loop_
_entity.id
_entity.type
_entity.pdbx_description
1 polymer ?
#
loop_
_entity_poly.entity_id
_entity_poly.type
_entity_poly.pdbx_seq_one_letter_code
_entity_poly.pdbx_strand_id
1 'polypeptide(L)'
;MKRKCLLSVALLAAATAGSGAAASPFPAQTDVLGSGSYDAQVTGGYINYSSKHGSVGDAIAGVRIGLDGPIDLTIVAPHRYDFETEDSGMRSSLSGVIAYQLFNGSDLKGTVQAYTTIAPSSEDRGLGSGSDNFGIRADIVNKTWWDGGRVHLRGSWEEVDQRRPDEDPGPGSYRSAGLLTLEAGAEFDIEDPNIKPYLGIRGTSGVESNPRSEQDSLSVRPGVSFNLDNNSHIHVISQLDLLQNGAEPESAIFVTFTYGHRAAAPQQRTTGVSASDHDDSISALEERLTNLARSVRNLEMRMLEEGEREPETAAVIILNQSGISELMPLVVDTISAINLTVTDSQDDPDSPTRDRTVIRYLEEHRDEAVQLARALPGNQLVDEREELPDGADIKVLIGFDIEGMLDQ
;
A
#
# COMPACT_ATOMS: atom_id res chain seq x y z
N MET A 1 -50.92 10.01 2.21
CA MET A 1 -49.85 9.36 3.00
C MET A 1 -48.52 9.69 2.34
N LYS A 2 -47.75 10.62 2.92
CA LYS A 2 -46.49 11.14 2.36
C LYS A 2 -45.33 10.46 3.09
N ARG A 3 -44.52 9.67 2.38
CA ARG A 3 -43.26 9.13 2.91
C ARG A 3 -42.24 10.27 2.96
N LYS A 4 -41.88 10.68 4.18
CA LYS A 4 -40.67 11.44 4.48
C LYS A 4 -39.50 10.48 4.28
N CYS A 5 -38.76 10.63 3.18
CA CYS A 5 -37.40 10.11 3.10
C CYS A 5 -36.50 11.12 3.80
N LEU A 6 -35.92 10.71 4.92
CA LEU A 6 -34.83 11.37 5.59
C LEU A 6 -33.64 11.45 4.63
N LEU A 7 -33.48 12.58 3.95
CA LEU A 7 -32.18 13.04 3.45
C LEU A 7 -31.46 13.69 4.64
N SER A 8 -30.92 12.83 5.49
CA SER A 8 -30.05 13.20 6.61
C SER A 8 -28.81 12.32 6.50
N VAL A 9 -28.04 12.56 5.44
CA VAL A 9 -26.71 11.99 5.27
C VAL A 9 -25.76 13.17 5.09
N ALA A 10 -25.00 13.41 6.15
CA ALA A 10 -23.68 14.04 6.15
C ALA A 10 -23.57 15.46 5.56
N LEU A 11 -24.43 16.36 6.04
CA LEU A 11 -24.08 17.77 6.19
C LEU A 11 -23.21 17.92 7.45
N LEU A 12 -22.02 17.30 7.48
CA LEU A 12 -21.09 17.35 8.62
C LEU A 12 -19.64 17.00 8.23
N ALA A 13 -19.08 17.71 7.25
CA ALA A 13 -17.62 17.78 7.00
C ALA A 13 -17.23 19.00 6.13
N ALA A 14 -17.82 20.16 6.37
CA ALA A 14 -17.42 21.42 5.69
C ALA A 14 -17.22 22.57 6.68
N ALA A 15 -16.83 22.23 7.91
CA ALA A 15 -16.19 23.15 8.83
C ALA A 15 -14.70 22.77 8.86
N THR A 16 -13.83 23.73 8.54
CA THR A 16 -12.36 23.61 8.33
C THR A 16 -11.93 23.16 6.93
N ALA A 17 -12.34 23.91 5.90
CA ALA A 17 -11.63 23.91 4.62
C ALA A 17 -10.37 24.80 4.78
N GLY A 18 -9.33 24.23 5.37
CA GLY A 18 -7.94 24.66 5.11
C GLY A 18 -7.56 24.02 3.79
N SER A 19 -7.14 24.84 2.84
CA SER A 19 -6.96 24.53 1.41
C SER A 19 -5.44 24.37 1.16
N GLY A 20 -4.86 23.98 -0.03
CA GLY A 20 -3.39 24.12 -0.37
C GLY A 20 -2.71 23.15 -1.33
N ALA A 21 -2.56 23.44 -2.65
CA ALA A 21 -2.24 22.51 -3.78
C ALA A 21 -0.96 21.64 -3.74
N ALA A 22 -1.13 20.32 -3.94
CA ALA A 22 -0.39 19.48 -4.90
C ALA A 22 -1.10 18.14 -5.16
N ALA A 23 -0.59 17.44 -6.19
CA ALA A 23 -0.63 15.98 -6.43
C ALA A 23 -1.38 15.50 -7.68
N SER A 24 -0.57 14.89 -8.56
CA SER A 24 -0.89 13.99 -9.68
C SER A 24 -1.75 14.54 -10.83
N PRO A 25 -1.17 14.68 -12.04
CA PRO A 25 -1.94 14.92 -13.26
C PRO A 25 -2.75 13.68 -13.70
N PHE A 26 -2.53 12.53 -13.06
CA PHE A 26 -3.22 11.30 -13.40
C PHE A 26 -4.64 11.28 -12.81
N PRO A 27 -5.65 10.90 -13.61
CA PRO A 27 -7.00 10.65 -13.11
C PRO A 27 -6.99 9.60 -12.00
N ALA A 28 -8.07 9.47 -11.22
CA ALA A 28 -8.23 8.40 -10.23
C ALA A 28 -8.00 7.02 -10.87
N GLN A 29 -6.84 6.43 -10.60
CA GLN A 29 -6.47 5.09 -11.07
C GLN A 29 -6.92 4.09 -10.00
N THR A 30 -8.15 3.59 -10.12
CA THR A 30 -8.75 2.65 -9.16
C THR A 30 -8.69 1.18 -9.57
N ASP A 31 -8.15 0.90 -10.76
CA ASP A 31 -8.00 -0.45 -11.28
C ASP A 31 -6.55 -0.87 -11.15
N VAL A 32 -6.25 -1.79 -10.23
CA VAL A 32 -4.93 -2.42 -10.15
C VAL A 32 -4.70 -3.32 -11.36
N LEU A 33 -3.51 -3.24 -11.97
CA LEU A 33 -3.16 -4.06 -13.10
C LEU A 33 -2.93 -5.51 -12.65
N GLY A 34 -3.55 -6.46 -13.37
CA GLY A 34 -3.25 -7.88 -13.17
C GLY A 34 -1.86 -8.23 -13.70
N SER A 35 -1.27 -9.28 -13.14
CA SER A 35 0.03 -9.84 -13.55
C SER A 35 0.19 -9.95 -15.07
N GLY A 36 1.34 -9.52 -15.58
CA GLY A 36 1.67 -9.50 -17.00
C GLY A 36 1.02 -8.37 -17.80
N SER A 37 0.15 -7.56 -17.19
CA SER A 37 -0.37 -6.33 -17.80
C SER A 37 0.53 -5.15 -17.52
N TYR A 38 0.58 -4.19 -18.43
CA TYR A 38 1.29 -2.94 -18.22
C TYR A 38 0.56 -1.76 -18.86
N ASP A 39 0.74 -0.57 -18.29
CA ASP A 39 0.36 0.70 -18.91
C ASP A 39 1.63 1.52 -19.15
N ALA A 40 1.84 1.96 -20.39
CA ALA A 40 2.85 2.95 -20.74
C ALA A 40 2.17 4.31 -20.89
N GLN A 41 2.71 5.33 -20.23
CA GLN A 41 2.07 6.63 -20.11
C GLN A 41 3.04 7.77 -20.41
N VAL A 42 2.53 8.79 -21.10
CA VAL A 42 3.23 10.05 -21.30
C VAL A 42 2.26 11.19 -21.02
N THR A 43 2.65 12.10 -20.12
CA THR A 43 1.88 13.29 -19.79
C THR A 43 2.69 14.53 -20.14
N GLY A 44 2.10 15.41 -20.95
CA GLY A 44 2.55 16.79 -21.12
C GLY A 44 1.71 17.71 -20.25
N GLY A 45 2.35 18.59 -19.51
CA GLY A 45 1.72 19.58 -18.65
C GLY A 45 2.22 20.98 -18.96
N TYR A 46 1.32 21.95 -18.96
CA TYR A 46 1.65 23.37 -18.88
C TYR A 46 1.05 23.90 -17.59
N ILE A 47 1.87 24.56 -16.78
CA ILE A 47 1.51 25.05 -15.45
C ILE A 47 1.83 26.54 -15.42
N ASN A 48 0.83 27.35 -15.09
CA ASN A 48 0.99 28.79 -14.95
C ASN A 48 0.97 29.16 -13.46
N TYR A 49 2.07 29.74 -13.01
CA TYR A 49 2.19 30.37 -11.71
C TYR A 49 1.77 31.84 -11.81
N SER A 50 1.65 32.54 -10.67
CA SER A 50 1.25 33.94 -10.72
C SER A 50 2.21 34.75 -11.60
N SER A 51 1.75 35.90 -12.10
CA SER A 51 2.54 36.80 -12.97
C SER A 51 3.95 37.18 -12.47
N LYS A 52 4.28 36.90 -11.20
CA LYS A 52 5.61 37.11 -10.60
C LYS A 52 6.52 35.87 -10.63
N HIS A 53 5.97 34.68 -10.85
CA HIS A 53 6.66 33.39 -10.74
C HIS A 53 6.67 32.58 -12.04
N GLY A 54 5.89 32.99 -13.03
CA GLY A 54 6.08 32.51 -14.40
C GLY A 54 5.34 31.22 -14.75
N SER A 55 5.90 30.39 -15.62
CA SER A 55 5.27 29.21 -16.19
C SER A 55 6.27 28.06 -16.31
N VAL A 56 5.79 26.83 -16.17
CA VAL A 56 6.62 25.64 -16.40
C VAL A 56 5.92 24.64 -17.30
N GLY A 57 6.72 23.89 -18.06
CA GLY A 57 6.30 22.75 -18.84
C GLY A 57 6.79 21.46 -18.19
N ASP A 58 5.88 20.52 -17.91
CA ASP A 58 6.22 19.20 -17.40
C ASP A 58 6.04 18.14 -18.50
N ALA A 59 6.98 17.22 -18.63
CA ALA A 59 6.90 16.03 -19.47
C ALA A 59 7.19 14.81 -18.61
N ILE A 60 6.18 13.98 -18.37
CA ILE A 60 6.25 12.86 -17.44
C ILE A 60 6.06 11.57 -18.23
N ALA A 61 7.11 10.77 -18.31
CA ALA A 61 7.02 9.41 -18.82
C ALA A 61 6.83 8.44 -17.66
N GLY A 62 5.97 7.44 -17.83
CA GLY A 62 5.67 6.46 -16.80
C GLY A 62 5.40 5.07 -17.36
N VAL A 63 5.72 4.06 -16.57
CA VAL A 63 5.32 2.67 -16.83
C VAL A 63 4.73 2.11 -15.55
N ARG A 64 3.55 1.53 -15.67
CA ARG A 64 2.86 0.79 -14.61
C ARG A 64 2.82 -0.68 -14.98
N ILE A 65 3.14 -1.56 -14.05
CA ILE A 65 3.24 -3.00 -14.27
C ILE A 65 2.42 -3.70 -13.20
N GLY A 66 1.49 -4.55 -13.64
CA GLY A 66 0.75 -5.43 -12.76
C GLY A 66 1.64 -6.54 -12.23
N LEU A 67 1.63 -6.73 -10.91
CA LEU A 67 2.33 -7.80 -10.23
C LEU A 67 1.35 -8.93 -9.90
N ASP A 68 1.87 -10.04 -9.38
CA ASP A 68 1.02 -11.10 -8.86
C ASP A 68 0.25 -10.61 -7.62
N GLY A 69 -1.07 -10.79 -7.64
CA GLY A 69 -1.97 -10.36 -6.56
C GLY A 69 -2.65 -9.01 -6.82
N PRO A 70 -3.17 -8.34 -5.77
CA PRO A 70 -3.89 -7.06 -5.90
C PRO A 70 -2.93 -5.87 -5.92
N ILE A 71 -1.74 -6.01 -6.53
CA ILE A 71 -0.67 -5.02 -6.48
C ILE A 71 -0.21 -4.63 -7.88
N ASP A 72 0.08 -3.35 -8.08
CA ASP A 72 0.90 -2.89 -9.19
C ASP A 72 1.98 -1.92 -8.73
N LEU A 73 2.99 -1.79 -9.59
CA LEU A 73 4.10 -0.87 -9.42
C LEU A 73 4.09 0.13 -10.57
N THR A 74 4.11 1.41 -10.26
CA THR A 74 4.32 2.48 -11.23
C THR A 74 5.67 3.12 -11.02
N ILE A 75 6.40 3.34 -12.12
CA ILE A 75 7.65 4.09 -12.16
C ILE A 75 7.44 5.29 -13.07
N VAL A 76 7.76 6.49 -12.59
CA VAL A 76 7.67 7.73 -13.39
C VAL A 76 8.98 8.50 -13.38
N ALA A 77 9.26 9.17 -14.50
CA ALA A 77 10.39 10.06 -14.72
C ALA A 77 9.87 11.43 -15.18
N PRO A 78 9.67 12.38 -14.23
CA PRO A 78 9.22 13.72 -14.56
C PRO A 78 10.38 14.64 -14.99
N HIS A 79 10.28 15.16 -16.20
CA HIS A 79 11.14 16.22 -16.72
C HIS A 79 10.41 17.56 -16.69
N ARG A 80 11.11 18.63 -16.30
CA ARG A 80 10.57 20.00 -16.22
C ARG A 80 11.39 20.94 -17.08
N TYR A 81 10.71 21.91 -17.68
CA TYR A 81 11.26 23.08 -18.32
C TYR A 81 10.67 24.33 -17.66
N ASP A 82 11.50 25.23 -17.17
CA ASP A 82 11.09 26.51 -16.61
C ASP A 82 11.25 27.61 -17.67
N PHE A 83 10.15 28.28 -18.02
CA PHE A 83 10.14 29.20 -19.16
C PHE A 83 10.82 30.53 -18.87
N GLU A 84 10.98 30.89 -17.59
CA GLU A 84 11.56 32.16 -17.16
C GLU A 84 13.08 32.08 -17.04
N THR A 85 13.58 30.95 -16.55
CA THR A 85 15.02 30.70 -16.42
C THR A 85 15.63 30.06 -17.67
N GLU A 86 14.79 29.57 -18.60
CA GLU A 86 15.20 28.75 -19.75
C GLU A 86 16.01 27.51 -19.33
N ASP A 87 15.82 27.02 -18.09
CA ASP A 87 16.47 25.81 -17.59
C ASP A 87 15.54 24.60 -17.70
N SER A 88 16.16 23.42 -17.76
CA SER A 88 15.43 22.17 -17.83
C SER A 88 16.19 21.00 -17.21
N GLY A 89 15.43 20.05 -16.68
CA GLY A 89 15.99 18.86 -16.10
C GLY A 89 14.96 17.96 -15.43
N MET A 90 15.45 16.92 -14.78
CA MET A 90 14.59 16.01 -14.03
C MET A 90 14.12 16.68 -12.74
N ARG A 91 12.79 16.74 -12.56
CA ARG A 91 12.14 17.22 -11.32
C ARG A 91 12.27 16.20 -10.19
N SER A 92 12.37 14.93 -10.54
CA SER A 92 12.86 13.84 -9.70
C SER A 92 13.40 12.79 -10.66
N SER A 93 14.49 12.10 -10.32
CA SER A 93 15.08 11.14 -11.26
C SER A 93 14.19 9.91 -11.46
N LEU A 94 13.46 9.49 -10.42
CA LEU A 94 12.59 8.33 -10.42
C LEU A 94 11.61 8.42 -9.23
N SER A 95 10.31 8.20 -9.48
CA SER A 95 9.34 7.97 -8.39
C SER A 95 8.65 6.62 -8.56
N GLY A 96 8.47 5.92 -7.44
CA GLY A 96 7.79 4.64 -7.35
C GLY A 96 6.43 4.78 -6.67
N VAL A 97 5.41 4.14 -7.23
CA VAL A 97 4.10 4.00 -6.60
C VAL A 97 3.74 2.55 -6.49
N ILE A 98 3.45 2.08 -5.27
CA ILE A 98 2.88 0.75 -5.05
C ILE A 98 1.40 0.95 -4.77
N ALA A 99 0.53 0.39 -5.62
CA ALA A 99 -0.90 0.40 -5.43
C ALA A 99 -1.38 -0.95 -4.88
N TYR A 100 -2.34 -0.92 -3.96
CA TYR A 100 -3.04 -2.08 -3.42
C TYR A 100 -4.55 -1.92 -3.60
N GLN A 101 -5.21 -2.93 -4.14
CA GLN A 101 -6.66 -2.95 -4.30
C GLN A 101 -7.34 -3.34 -2.98
N LEU A 102 -8.04 -2.40 -2.35
CA LEU A 102 -8.82 -2.66 -1.13
C LEU A 102 -10.08 -3.48 -1.43
N PHE A 103 -10.82 -3.08 -2.47
CA PHE A 103 -12.04 -3.74 -2.92
C PHE A 103 -12.24 -3.49 -4.42
N ASN A 104 -12.77 -4.48 -5.13
CA ASN A 104 -12.94 -4.48 -6.58
C ASN A 104 -14.31 -5.04 -6.98
N GLY A 105 -15.38 -4.30 -6.66
CA GLY A 105 -16.73 -4.62 -7.12
C GLY A 105 -16.99 -4.10 -8.53
N SER A 106 -18.10 -4.54 -9.14
CA SER A 106 -18.59 -4.00 -10.42
C SER A 106 -18.89 -2.49 -10.33
N ASP A 107 -19.38 -2.10 -9.16
CA ASP A 107 -20.00 -0.79 -8.91
C ASP A 107 -19.16 0.10 -8.02
N LEU A 108 -18.33 -0.50 -7.16
CA LEU A 108 -17.52 0.20 -6.17
C LEU A 108 -16.11 -0.39 -6.17
N LYS A 109 -15.13 0.46 -6.42
CA LYS A 109 -13.70 0.11 -6.44
C LYS A 109 -12.92 1.06 -5.56
N GLY A 110 -11.90 0.52 -4.89
CA GLY A 110 -11.09 1.28 -3.97
C GLY A 110 -9.65 0.80 -3.96
N THR A 111 -8.72 1.74 -4.01
CA THR A 111 -7.28 1.49 -4.02
C THR A 111 -6.59 2.38 -3.01
N VAL A 112 -5.51 1.87 -2.42
CA VAL A 112 -4.56 2.66 -1.63
C VAL A 112 -3.22 2.59 -2.33
N GLN A 113 -2.51 3.71 -2.36
CA GLN A 113 -1.23 3.85 -3.02
C GLN A 113 -0.23 4.45 -2.02
N ALA A 114 0.98 3.92 -2.03
CA ALA A 114 2.12 4.53 -1.36
C ALA A 114 3.08 5.05 -2.44
N TYR A 115 3.54 6.29 -2.26
CA TYR A 115 4.43 7.00 -3.17
C TYR A 115 5.77 7.26 -2.47
N THR A 116 6.86 7.12 -3.23
CA THR A 116 8.19 7.52 -2.78
C THR A 116 9.05 7.98 -3.97
N THR A 117 10.02 8.85 -3.69
CA THR A 117 11.03 9.31 -4.66
C THR A 117 12.34 8.61 -4.38
N ILE A 118 12.98 8.06 -5.42
CA ILE A 118 14.17 7.21 -5.28
C ILE A 118 15.47 7.97 -5.60
N ALA A 119 15.38 9.12 -6.27
CA ALA A 119 16.43 10.14 -6.17
C ALA A 119 15.85 11.55 -6.42
N PRO A 120 16.07 12.48 -5.48
CA PRO A 120 15.41 13.77 -5.46
C PRO A 120 15.93 14.71 -6.55
N SER A 121 15.21 15.81 -6.76
CA SER A 121 15.58 16.92 -7.65
C SER A 121 16.97 17.50 -7.33
N SER A 122 17.60 18.13 -8.30
CA SER A 122 18.78 18.97 -8.03
C SER A 122 18.35 20.32 -7.49
N GLU A 123 18.56 20.57 -6.19
CA GLU A 123 18.34 21.89 -5.56
C GLU A 123 19.16 22.99 -6.26
N ASP A 124 20.40 22.69 -6.64
CA ASP A 124 21.34 23.61 -7.29
C ASP A 124 20.87 24.17 -8.65
N ARG A 125 19.84 23.58 -9.25
CA ARG A 125 19.25 24.06 -10.52
C ARG A 125 17.91 24.77 -10.33
N GLY A 126 17.42 24.87 -9.08
CA GLY A 126 16.09 25.42 -8.82
C GLY A 126 14.96 24.62 -9.46
N LEU A 127 15.14 23.30 -9.62
CA LEU A 127 14.13 22.41 -10.23
C LEU A 127 13.32 21.61 -9.20
N GLY A 128 13.69 21.69 -7.93
CA GLY A 128 13.01 21.08 -6.80
C GLY A 128 13.82 21.23 -5.50
N SER A 129 13.36 20.60 -4.42
CA SER A 129 13.89 20.88 -3.07
C SER A 129 15.15 20.11 -2.70
N GLY A 130 15.57 19.12 -3.49
CA GLY A 130 16.66 18.22 -3.10
C GLY A 130 16.29 17.18 -2.05
N SER A 131 15.05 17.15 -1.58
CA SER A 131 14.57 16.22 -0.55
C SER A 131 13.81 15.02 -1.13
N ASP A 132 13.89 13.89 -0.42
CA ASP A 132 13.05 12.74 -0.71
C ASP A 132 11.58 13.06 -0.40
N ASN A 133 10.70 12.73 -1.34
CA ASN A 133 9.27 12.95 -1.22
C ASN A 133 8.55 11.61 -1.02
N PHE A 134 7.58 11.56 -0.11
CA PHE A 134 6.80 10.36 0.19
C PHE A 134 5.33 10.70 0.44
N GLY A 135 4.45 9.73 0.28
CA GLY A 135 3.04 9.99 0.51
C GLY A 135 2.17 8.75 0.44
N ILE A 136 0.93 8.92 0.88
CA ILE A 136 -0.12 7.93 0.79
C ILE A 136 -1.35 8.54 0.12
N ARG A 137 -2.03 7.73 -0.69
CA ARG A 137 -3.25 8.12 -1.39
C ARG A 137 -4.28 7.01 -1.32
N ALA A 138 -5.54 7.39 -1.19
CA ALA A 138 -6.67 6.51 -1.35
C ALA A 138 -7.57 7.05 -2.46
N ASP A 139 -8.00 6.18 -3.35
CA ASP A 139 -8.95 6.49 -4.43
C ASP A 139 -10.16 5.56 -4.30
N ILE A 140 -11.36 6.10 -4.48
CA ILE A 140 -12.62 5.38 -4.50
C ILE A 140 -13.39 5.79 -5.74
N VAL A 141 -13.92 4.81 -6.48
CA VAL A 141 -14.80 5.02 -7.64
C VAL A 141 -16.11 4.29 -7.43
N ASN A 142 -17.22 4.99 -7.64
CA ASN A 142 -18.56 4.47 -7.48
C ASN A 142 -19.44 4.75 -8.73
N LYS A 143 -20.09 3.72 -9.27
CA LYS A 143 -21.02 3.81 -10.42
C LYS A 143 -22.50 3.86 -10.03
N THR A 144 -22.84 3.58 -8.78
CA THR A 144 -24.25 3.42 -8.32
C THR A 144 -24.86 4.69 -7.74
N TRP A 145 -24.06 5.71 -7.47
CA TRP A 145 -24.58 6.94 -6.87
C TRP A 145 -25.45 7.76 -7.82
N TRP A 146 -25.36 7.52 -9.13
CA TRP A 146 -26.21 8.11 -10.16
C TRP A 146 -26.11 7.36 -11.48
N ASP A 147 -27.18 7.33 -12.27
CA ASP A 147 -27.28 6.56 -13.53
C ASP A 147 -26.55 7.21 -14.72
N GLY A 148 -25.98 8.41 -14.54
CA GLY A 148 -25.37 9.18 -15.63
C GLY A 148 -23.85 9.07 -15.70
N GLY A 149 -23.22 8.20 -14.92
CA GLY A 149 -21.77 7.98 -14.99
C GLY A 149 -21.13 7.48 -13.69
N ARG A 150 -19.95 8.00 -13.37
CA ARG A 150 -19.10 7.52 -12.26
C ARG A 150 -18.69 8.66 -11.34
N VAL A 151 -18.64 8.41 -10.04
CA VAL A 151 -18.12 9.36 -9.05
C VAL A 151 -16.77 8.89 -8.57
N HIS A 152 -15.84 9.84 -8.44
CA HIS A 152 -14.47 9.66 -8.01
C HIS A 152 -14.27 10.43 -6.70
N LEU A 153 -13.72 9.77 -5.70
CA LEU A 153 -13.23 10.40 -4.47
C LEU A 153 -11.77 10.05 -4.30
N ARG A 154 -10.95 11.02 -3.93
CA ARG A 154 -9.53 10.83 -3.65
C ARG A 154 -9.16 11.59 -2.39
N GLY A 155 -8.37 10.96 -1.54
CA GLY A 155 -7.70 11.59 -0.43
C GLY A 155 -6.23 11.23 -0.44
N SER A 156 -5.33 12.19 -0.21
CA SER A 156 -3.90 11.89 -0.06
C SER A 156 -3.24 12.78 0.96
N TRP A 157 -2.17 12.26 1.55
CA TRP A 157 -1.21 13.06 2.31
C TRP A 157 0.16 12.80 1.70
N GLU A 158 0.84 13.85 1.26
CA GLU A 158 2.09 13.75 0.51
C GLU A 158 3.05 14.84 0.94
N GLU A 159 4.29 14.47 1.20
CA GLU A 159 5.41 15.40 1.25
C GLU A 159 5.94 15.61 -0.17
N VAL A 160 5.96 16.86 -0.63
CA VAL A 160 6.30 17.21 -2.03
C VAL A 160 7.15 18.47 -2.12
N ASP A 161 7.87 18.58 -3.25
CA ASP A 161 8.57 19.81 -3.64
C ASP A 161 7.58 20.96 -3.93
N GLN A 162 7.69 22.01 -3.13
CA GLN A 162 6.89 23.23 -3.19
C GLN A 162 7.78 24.43 -3.49
N ARG A 163 7.35 25.27 -4.44
CA ARG A 163 8.02 26.53 -4.75
C ARG A 163 7.75 27.55 -3.64
N ARG A 164 8.77 28.28 -3.21
CA ARG A 164 8.66 29.33 -2.20
C ARG A 164 8.10 30.61 -2.86
N PRO A 165 7.01 31.17 -2.32
CA PRO A 165 6.30 32.29 -2.97
C PRO A 165 7.05 33.62 -2.94
N ASP A 166 8.09 33.77 -2.11
CA ASP A 166 8.83 35.03 -1.95
C ASP A 166 10.27 34.96 -2.47
N GLU A 167 10.65 33.87 -3.16
CA GLU A 167 12.01 33.68 -3.67
C GLU A 167 12.07 33.75 -5.21
N ASP A 168 13.12 34.38 -5.72
CA ASP A 168 13.39 34.44 -7.15
C ASP A 168 13.68 33.03 -7.71
N PRO A 169 13.40 32.75 -9.00
CA PRO A 169 13.74 31.48 -9.63
C PRO A 169 15.24 31.17 -9.51
N GLY A 170 15.59 29.99 -8.97
CA GLY A 170 16.99 29.59 -8.76
C GLY A 170 17.20 28.60 -7.61
N PRO A 171 18.45 28.36 -7.18
CA PRO A 171 18.76 27.48 -6.06
C PRO A 171 18.05 27.94 -4.78
N GLY A 172 17.43 27.01 -4.04
CA GLY A 172 16.67 27.30 -2.82
C GLY A 172 15.20 27.70 -3.02
N SER A 173 14.79 27.97 -4.27
CA SER A 173 13.40 28.37 -4.61
C SER A 173 12.34 27.29 -4.32
N TYR A 174 12.76 26.09 -3.93
CA TYR A 174 11.89 24.99 -3.52
C TYR A 174 12.17 24.55 -2.09
N ARG A 175 11.16 23.98 -1.45
CA ARG A 175 11.27 23.28 -0.16
C ARG A 175 10.38 22.05 -0.17
N SER A 176 10.71 21.09 0.70
CA SER A 176 9.80 20.00 0.99
C SER A 176 8.65 20.50 1.87
N ALA A 177 7.41 20.17 1.52
CA ALA A 177 6.22 20.55 2.27
C ALA A 177 5.20 19.41 2.30
N GLY A 178 4.62 19.16 3.48
CA GLY A 178 3.55 18.20 3.66
C GLY A 178 2.20 18.77 3.25
N LEU A 179 1.46 18.05 2.41
CA LEU A 179 0.18 18.48 1.84
C LEU A 179 -0.90 17.42 2.01
N LEU A 180 -2.11 17.86 2.38
CA LEU A 180 -3.31 17.03 2.48
C LEU A 180 -4.28 17.34 1.33
N THR A 181 -4.47 16.41 0.39
CA THR A 181 -5.35 16.58 -0.76
C THR A 181 -6.67 15.88 -0.58
N LEU A 182 -7.78 16.53 -0.92
CA LEU A 182 -9.09 15.94 -1.06
C LEU A 182 -9.70 16.32 -2.41
N GLU A 183 -10.10 15.34 -3.21
CA GLU A 183 -10.73 15.55 -4.50
C GLU A 183 -12.03 14.75 -4.60
N ALA A 184 -13.06 15.40 -5.14
CA ALA A 184 -14.30 14.76 -5.53
C ALA A 184 -14.62 15.15 -6.97
N GLY A 185 -14.97 14.17 -7.80
CA GLY A 185 -15.30 14.43 -9.20
C GLY A 185 -16.30 13.45 -9.77
N ALA A 186 -16.84 13.80 -10.93
CA ALA A 186 -17.78 12.97 -11.66
C ALA A 186 -17.36 12.85 -13.12
N GLU A 187 -17.39 11.63 -13.64
CA GLU A 187 -17.29 11.31 -15.06
C GLU A 187 -18.68 11.06 -15.62
N PHE A 188 -19.00 11.65 -16.77
CA PHE A 188 -20.33 11.62 -17.36
C PHE A 188 -20.39 10.64 -18.54
N ASP A 189 -21.40 9.78 -18.56
CA ASP A 189 -21.72 8.95 -19.71
C ASP A 189 -22.52 9.80 -20.72
N ILE A 190 -21.92 10.05 -21.88
CA ILE A 190 -22.58 10.70 -23.02
C ILE A 190 -22.87 9.68 -24.12
N GLU A 191 -23.59 10.12 -25.17
CA GLU A 191 -24.01 9.25 -26.27
C GLU A 191 -22.84 8.58 -27.00
N ASP A 192 -21.71 9.27 -27.15
CA ASP A 192 -20.47 8.66 -27.66
C ASP A 192 -19.72 7.95 -26.53
N PRO A 193 -19.64 6.59 -26.53
CA PRO A 193 -18.97 5.85 -25.47
C PRO A 193 -17.45 6.04 -25.45
N ASN A 194 -16.85 6.58 -26.52
CA ASN A 194 -15.42 6.85 -26.60
C ASN A 194 -15.03 8.18 -25.94
N ILE A 195 -16.00 9.01 -25.57
CA ILE A 195 -15.76 10.31 -24.95
C ILE A 195 -16.34 10.28 -23.54
N LYS A 196 -15.52 10.63 -22.55
CA LYS A 196 -15.92 10.66 -21.14
C LYS A 196 -15.55 12.02 -20.53
N PRO A 197 -16.49 12.98 -20.52
CA PRO A 197 -16.29 14.25 -19.82
C PRO A 197 -16.12 14.02 -18.32
N TYR A 198 -15.29 14.86 -17.68
CA TYR A 198 -15.02 14.84 -16.25
C TYR A 198 -15.15 16.25 -15.66
N LEU A 199 -15.65 16.33 -14.44
CA LEU A 199 -15.61 17.54 -13.64
C LEU A 199 -15.24 17.18 -12.20
N GLY A 200 -14.13 17.74 -11.73
CA GLY A 200 -13.66 17.59 -10.35
C GLY A 200 -13.59 18.89 -9.58
N ILE A 201 -13.64 18.79 -8.25
CA ILE A 201 -13.27 19.83 -7.30
C ILE A 201 -12.17 19.24 -6.41
N ARG A 202 -11.05 19.96 -6.28
CA ARG A 202 -9.94 19.55 -5.44
C ARG A 202 -9.62 20.65 -4.43
N GLY A 203 -9.73 20.32 -3.16
CA GLY A 203 -9.08 21.04 -2.06
C GLY A 203 -7.74 20.40 -1.80
N THR A 204 -6.75 21.17 -1.37
CA THR A 204 -5.50 20.58 -0.87
C THR A 204 -5.18 21.20 0.50
N SER A 205 -4.06 21.00 1.21
CA SER A 205 -3.71 21.82 2.39
C SER A 205 -2.32 21.64 2.94
N GLY A 206 -1.62 22.75 3.20
CA GLY A 206 -0.34 22.75 3.90
C GLY A 206 -0.45 22.26 5.34
N VAL A 207 0.28 21.21 5.69
CA VAL A 207 0.30 20.61 7.04
C VAL A 207 1.54 21.06 7.83
N GLU A 208 1.93 22.33 7.70
CA GLU A 208 3.12 22.87 8.36
C GLU A 208 2.81 23.57 9.69
N SER A 209 3.78 23.54 10.62
CA SER A 209 3.64 24.19 11.94
C SER A 209 3.84 25.71 11.93
N ASN A 210 4.21 26.31 10.79
CA ASN A 210 4.46 27.73 10.67
C ASN A 210 3.30 28.44 9.95
N PRO A 211 2.52 29.29 10.62
CA PRO A 211 1.33 29.93 10.04
C PRO A 211 1.64 30.92 8.91
N ARG A 212 2.90 31.31 8.72
CA ARG A 212 3.33 32.14 7.57
C ARG A 212 3.56 31.33 6.29
N SER A 213 3.48 30.02 6.39
CA SER A 213 3.73 29.08 5.30
C SER A 213 2.57 28.09 5.10
N GLU A 214 1.43 28.36 5.75
CA GLU A 214 0.14 27.76 5.45
C GLU A 214 -0.23 28.14 4.01
N GLN A 215 -0.21 27.14 3.13
CA GLN A 215 -0.65 27.30 1.75
C GLN A 215 -2.05 26.76 1.63
N ASP A 216 -2.92 27.57 1.00
CA ASP A 216 -4.29 27.21 0.68
C ASP A 216 -4.78 27.37 -0.78
N SER A 217 -5.24 26.31 -1.45
CA SER A 217 -6.05 26.36 -2.67
C SER A 217 -7.23 25.39 -2.76
N LEU A 218 -8.24 25.87 -3.49
CA LEU A 218 -9.41 25.14 -3.96
C LEU A 218 -9.49 25.30 -5.47
N SER A 219 -9.59 24.19 -6.21
CA SER A 219 -9.54 24.18 -7.66
C SER A 219 -10.70 23.42 -8.29
N VAL A 220 -11.10 23.85 -9.48
CA VAL A 220 -12.04 23.14 -10.35
C VAL A 220 -11.25 22.50 -11.49
N ARG A 221 -11.58 21.25 -11.80
CA ARG A 221 -10.82 20.42 -12.73
C ARG A 221 -11.71 19.84 -13.82
N PRO A 222 -12.08 20.62 -14.85
CA PRO A 222 -12.78 20.07 -16.00
C PRO A 222 -11.81 19.23 -16.83
N GLY A 223 -12.28 18.11 -17.35
CA GLY A 223 -11.49 17.24 -18.20
C GLY A 223 -12.34 16.42 -19.17
N VAL A 224 -11.67 15.67 -20.02
CA VAL A 224 -12.27 14.76 -20.98
C VAL A 224 -11.30 13.63 -21.29
N SER A 225 -11.80 12.40 -21.30
CA SER A 225 -11.08 11.23 -21.78
C SER A 225 -11.59 10.80 -23.14
N PHE A 226 -10.69 10.44 -24.04
CA PHE A 226 -10.95 9.89 -25.36
C PHE A 226 -10.36 8.48 -25.44
N ASN A 227 -11.19 7.46 -25.64
CA ASN A 227 -10.74 6.11 -25.96
C ASN A 227 -10.49 6.06 -27.47
N LEU A 228 -9.22 5.97 -27.86
CA LEU A 228 -8.85 5.86 -29.27
C LEU A 228 -9.10 4.44 -29.79
N ASP A 229 -8.81 3.47 -28.93
CA ASP A 229 -9.07 2.05 -29.13
C ASP A 229 -9.22 1.36 -27.75
N ASN A 230 -9.26 0.02 -27.72
CA ASN A 230 -9.45 -0.75 -26.48
C ASN A 230 -8.27 -0.65 -25.49
N ASN A 231 -7.11 -0.23 -25.97
CA ASN A 231 -5.83 -0.19 -25.26
C ASN A 231 -5.30 1.24 -25.11
N SER A 232 -5.69 2.16 -25.98
CA SER A 232 -5.13 3.51 -26.05
C SER A 232 -6.19 4.55 -25.69
N HIS A 233 -5.84 5.45 -24.76
CA HIS A 233 -6.69 6.58 -24.43
C HIS A 233 -5.90 7.86 -24.19
N ILE A 234 -6.53 9.00 -24.49
CA ILE A 234 -6.03 10.34 -24.19
C ILE A 234 -6.92 10.94 -23.11
N HIS A 235 -6.32 11.50 -22.07
CA HIS A 235 -7.01 12.27 -21.05
C HIS A 235 -6.49 13.71 -21.07
N VAL A 236 -7.41 14.66 -21.20
CA VAL A 236 -7.11 16.09 -21.08
C VAL A 236 -7.79 16.59 -19.82
N ILE A 237 -7.04 17.23 -18.94
CA ILE A 237 -7.58 17.83 -17.72
C ILE A 237 -6.99 19.22 -17.54
N SER A 238 -7.86 20.18 -17.27
CA SER A 238 -7.48 21.52 -16.84
C SER A 238 -7.68 21.65 -15.34
N GLN A 239 -6.96 22.56 -14.72
CA GLN A 239 -7.11 22.98 -13.34
C GLN A 239 -7.20 24.50 -13.34
N LEU A 240 -8.21 25.01 -12.65
CA LEU A 240 -8.43 26.43 -12.41
C LEU A 240 -8.61 26.65 -10.92
N ASP A 241 -7.71 27.37 -10.28
CA ASP A 241 -7.78 27.63 -8.85
C ASP A 241 -8.78 28.79 -8.59
N LEU A 242 -9.78 28.52 -7.75
CA LEU A 242 -10.82 29.47 -7.36
C LEU A 242 -10.42 30.30 -6.15
N LEU A 243 -9.63 29.71 -5.25
CA LEU A 243 -9.11 30.34 -4.04
C LEU A 243 -7.64 29.95 -3.93
N GLN A 244 -6.80 30.91 -3.56
CA GLN A 244 -5.37 30.73 -3.44
C GLN A 244 -4.80 31.63 -2.33
N ASN A 245 -4.09 31.04 -1.38
CA ASN A 245 -3.33 31.68 -0.32
C ASN A 245 -1.95 31.03 -0.31
N GLY A 246 -0.97 31.63 -0.99
CA GLY A 246 0.37 31.05 -1.12
C GLY A 246 0.47 29.74 -1.91
N ALA A 247 -0.64 29.10 -2.30
CA ALA A 247 -0.67 27.78 -2.94
C ALA A 247 -0.55 27.84 -4.46
N GLU A 248 0.61 27.55 -5.04
CA GLU A 248 0.78 27.48 -6.50
C GLU A 248 0.36 26.12 -7.09
N PRO A 249 -0.13 26.01 -8.35
CA PRO A 249 -0.25 27.02 -9.43
C PRO A 249 -1.65 27.66 -9.58
N GLU A 250 -1.75 28.79 -10.30
CA GLU A 250 -3.05 29.46 -10.61
C GLU A 250 -3.90 28.65 -11.59
N SER A 251 -3.25 28.08 -12.59
CA SER A 251 -3.89 27.19 -13.56
C SER A 251 -2.90 26.18 -14.12
N ALA A 252 -3.43 25.05 -14.58
CA ALA A 252 -2.63 24.04 -15.25
C ALA A 252 -3.46 23.29 -16.28
N ILE A 253 -2.83 22.80 -17.33
CA ILE A 253 -3.44 21.92 -18.31
C ILE A 253 -2.52 20.73 -18.50
N PHE A 254 -3.08 19.53 -18.42
CA PHE A 254 -2.38 18.28 -18.62
C PHE A 254 -3.04 17.46 -19.72
N VAL A 255 -2.21 16.92 -20.60
CA VAL A 255 -2.61 15.98 -21.65
C VAL A 255 -1.83 14.70 -21.41
N THR A 256 -2.54 13.62 -21.19
CA THR A 256 -1.98 12.31 -20.86
C THR A 256 -2.39 11.32 -21.93
N PHE A 257 -1.42 10.67 -22.56
CA PHE A 257 -1.65 9.51 -23.41
C PHE A 257 -1.26 8.25 -22.62
N THR A 258 -2.13 7.25 -22.65
CA THR A 258 -1.88 5.94 -22.03
C THR A 258 -2.10 4.84 -23.05
N TYR A 259 -1.15 3.94 -23.16
CA TYR A 259 -1.26 2.68 -23.88
C TYR A 259 -1.23 1.52 -22.87
N GLY A 260 -2.31 0.77 -22.80
CA GLY A 260 -2.46 -0.39 -21.94
C GLY A 260 -2.32 -1.69 -22.71
N HIS A 261 -1.38 -2.52 -22.28
CA HIS A 261 -1.37 -3.93 -22.60
C HIS A 261 -2.06 -4.68 -21.47
N ARG A 262 -3.12 -5.42 -21.81
CA ARG A 262 -3.74 -6.37 -20.89
C ARG A 262 -3.25 -7.75 -21.30
N ALA A 263 -2.53 -8.42 -20.40
CA ALA A 263 -2.25 -9.83 -20.60
C ALA A 263 -3.60 -10.53 -20.79
N ALA A 264 -3.66 -11.50 -21.71
CA ALA A 264 -4.79 -12.42 -21.73
C ALA A 264 -4.95 -12.90 -20.28
N ALA A 265 -6.11 -12.64 -19.67
CA ALA A 265 -6.38 -13.06 -18.30
C ALA A 265 -5.82 -14.47 -18.18
N PRO A 266 -4.89 -14.74 -17.25
CA PRO A 266 -4.35 -16.07 -17.13
C PRO A 266 -5.58 -16.95 -17.10
N GLN A 267 -5.75 -17.80 -18.13
CA GLN A 267 -6.75 -18.83 -18.07
C GLN A 267 -6.45 -19.43 -16.71
N GLN A 268 -7.39 -19.28 -15.77
CA GLN A 268 -7.37 -20.12 -14.60
C GLN A 268 -7.09 -21.47 -15.22
N ARG A 269 -5.88 -22.00 -14.98
CA ARG A 269 -5.62 -23.39 -15.27
C ARG A 269 -6.64 -24.03 -14.35
N THR A 270 -7.80 -24.31 -14.92
CA THR A 270 -8.65 -25.40 -14.52
C THR A 270 -7.71 -26.60 -14.65
N THR A 271 -6.90 -26.82 -13.61
CA THR A 271 -6.78 -28.15 -13.07
C THR A 271 -8.20 -28.65 -13.06
N GLY A 272 -8.50 -29.58 -13.98
CA GLY A 272 -9.84 -30.07 -14.23
C GLY A 272 -10.39 -30.67 -12.95
N VAL A 273 -11.07 -29.83 -12.18
CA VAL A 273 -11.81 -30.19 -10.99
C VAL A 273 -13.26 -30.09 -11.44
N SER A 274 -13.83 -31.26 -11.70
CA SER A 274 -15.19 -31.45 -12.18
C SER A 274 -16.18 -30.87 -11.15
N ALA A 275 -17.38 -30.50 -11.57
CA ALA A 275 -18.45 -30.06 -10.65
C ALA A 275 -18.76 -31.13 -9.56
N SER A 276 -18.43 -32.40 -9.81
CA SER A 276 -18.45 -33.47 -8.80
C SER A 276 -17.48 -33.24 -7.64
N ASP A 277 -16.33 -32.65 -7.92
CA ASP A 277 -15.27 -32.47 -6.93
C ASP A 277 -15.58 -31.27 -6.03
N HIS A 278 -16.41 -30.32 -6.45
CA HIS A 278 -16.93 -29.26 -5.59
C HIS A 278 -18.04 -29.77 -4.66
N ASP A 279 -18.90 -30.69 -5.11
CA ASP A 279 -19.89 -31.32 -4.23
C ASP A 279 -19.21 -32.27 -3.23
N ASP A 280 -18.15 -32.98 -3.62
CA ASP A 280 -17.34 -33.79 -2.71
C ASP A 280 -16.51 -32.92 -1.75
N SER A 281 -16.01 -31.77 -2.20
CA SER A 281 -15.30 -30.80 -1.36
C SER A 281 -16.23 -30.13 -0.36
N ILE A 282 -17.45 -29.77 -0.77
CA ILE A 282 -18.48 -29.18 0.10
C ILE A 282 -18.98 -30.24 1.08
N SER A 283 -19.21 -31.48 0.63
CA SER A 283 -19.56 -32.58 1.53
C SER A 283 -18.43 -32.89 2.52
N ALA A 284 -17.17 -32.85 2.08
CA ALA A 284 -16.01 -33.02 2.95
C ALA A 284 -15.78 -31.83 3.89
N LEU A 285 -16.13 -30.61 3.47
CA LEU A 285 -16.10 -29.41 4.33
C LEU A 285 -17.26 -29.40 5.31
N GLU A 286 -18.45 -29.83 4.93
CA GLU A 286 -19.60 -30.01 5.81
C GLU A 286 -19.36 -31.16 6.80
N GLU A 287 -18.74 -32.25 6.37
CA GLU A 287 -18.33 -33.34 7.24
C GLU A 287 -17.20 -32.92 8.17
N ARG A 288 -16.22 -32.13 7.69
CA ARG A 288 -15.18 -31.50 8.54
C ARG A 288 -15.77 -30.49 9.51
N LEU A 289 -16.73 -29.66 9.11
CA LEU A 289 -17.41 -28.69 9.98
C LEU A 289 -18.31 -29.39 11.01
N THR A 290 -18.96 -30.49 10.62
CA THR A 290 -19.75 -31.32 11.53
C THR A 290 -18.85 -32.08 12.50
N ASN A 291 -17.71 -32.60 12.05
CA ASN A 291 -16.69 -33.21 12.89
C ASN A 291 -15.98 -32.17 13.77
N LEU A 292 -15.81 -30.92 13.32
CA LEU A 292 -15.29 -29.82 14.12
C LEU A 292 -16.32 -29.40 15.19
N ALA A 293 -17.60 -29.29 14.84
CA ALA A 293 -18.66 -29.01 15.82
C ALA A 293 -18.81 -30.15 16.84
N ARG A 294 -18.62 -31.41 16.42
CA ARG A 294 -18.61 -32.58 17.31
C ARG A 294 -17.34 -32.62 18.18
N SER A 295 -16.20 -32.18 17.64
CA SER A 295 -14.92 -32.05 18.36
C SER A 295 -14.95 -30.91 19.37
N VAL A 296 -15.54 -29.76 19.03
CA VAL A 296 -15.76 -28.63 19.96
C VAL A 296 -16.73 -29.03 21.07
N ARG A 297 -17.80 -29.77 20.77
CA ARG A 297 -18.71 -30.30 21.78
C ARG A 297 -18.07 -31.38 22.67
N ASN A 298 -17.16 -32.19 22.11
CA ASN A 298 -16.34 -33.12 22.89
C ASN A 298 -15.25 -32.40 23.71
N LEU A 299 -14.74 -31.24 23.24
CA LEU A 299 -13.83 -30.37 23.97
C LEU A 299 -14.54 -29.71 25.15
N GLU A 300 -15.76 -29.20 24.94
CA GLU A 300 -16.61 -28.66 26.01
C GLU A 300 -17.00 -29.72 27.05
N MET A 301 -17.23 -30.97 26.63
CA MET A 301 -17.47 -32.09 27.56
C MET A 301 -16.20 -32.53 28.30
N ARG A 302 -15.04 -32.54 27.63
CA ARG A 302 -13.73 -32.85 28.27
C ARG A 302 -13.31 -31.77 29.27
N MET A 303 -13.57 -30.50 28.97
CA MET A 303 -13.33 -29.39 29.90
C MET A 303 -14.27 -29.39 31.12
N LEU A 304 -15.37 -30.16 31.08
CA LEU A 304 -16.28 -30.36 32.20
C LEU A 304 -15.97 -31.63 33.02
N GLU A 305 -15.11 -32.55 32.55
CA GLU A 305 -14.90 -33.87 33.19
C GLU A 305 -13.46 -34.22 33.61
N GLU A 306 -12.41 -33.50 33.20
CA GLU A 306 -11.04 -33.87 33.61
C GLU A 306 -10.51 -33.05 34.81
N GLY A 307 -10.83 -33.57 35.99
CA GLY A 307 -9.91 -33.51 37.13
C GLY A 307 -8.73 -34.47 36.94
N GLU A 308 -7.55 -33.95 37.25
CA GLU A 308 -6.29 -34.66 37.58
C GLU A 308 -5.75 -35.68 36.56
N ARG A 309 -4.82 -35.22 35.71
CA ARG A 309 -3.74 -36.05 35.15
C ARG A 309 -2.44 -35.24 35.13
N GLU A 310 -1.38 -35.81 35.70
CA GLU A 310 -0.02 -35.25 35.70
C GLU A 310 0.56 -35.22 34.27
N PRO A 311 1.27 -34.16 33.86
CA PRO A 311 1.86 -34.08 32.52
C PRO A 311 3.23 -34.79 32.46
N GLU A 312 3.41 -35.63 31.45
CA GLU A 312 4.74 -36.02 30.97
C GLU A 312 5.36 -34.78 30.28
N THR A 313 6.53 -34.33 30.72
CA THR A 313 7.19 -33.13 30.18
C THR A 313 7.85 -33.44 28.83
N ALA A 314 7.53 -32.65 27.80
CA ALA A 314 8.12 -32.81 26.46
C ALA A 314 9.65 -32.64 26.45
N ALA A 315 10.33 -33.46 25.65
CA ALA A 315 11.78 -33.50 25.49
C ALA A 315 12.27 -32.50 24.41
N VAL A 316 13.08 -31.53 24.81
CA VAL A 316 13.55 -30.43 23.96
C VAL A 316 15.04 -30.57 23.62
N ILE A 317 15.38 -30.55 22.32
CA ILE A 317 16.77 -30.46 21.84
C ILE A 317 17.06 -29.05 21.33
N ILE A 318 18.21 -28.49 21.73
CA ILE A 318 18.64 -27.15 21.35
C ILE A 318 19.92 -27.21 20.52
N LEU A 319 19.90 -26.64 19.31
CA LEU A 319 21.09 -26.45 18.49
C LEU A 319 21.37 -24.97 18.32
N ASN A 320 22.57 -24.55 18.71
CA ASN A 320 23.00 -23.18 18.48
C ASN A 320 23.64 -23.03 17.10
N GLN A 321 22.89 -22.39 16.19
CA GLN A 321 23.31 -22.08 14.83
C GLN A 321 23.53 -20.57 14.65
N SER A 322 23.66 -19.82 15.74
CA SER A 322 23.94 -18.38 15.70
C SER A 322 25.44 -18.10 15.59
N GLY A 323 26.31 -19.02 16.05
CA GLY A 323 27.74 -18.76 16.19
C GLY A 323 28.11 -17.92 17.43
N ILE A 324 27.13 -17.59 18.28
CA ILE A 324 27.29 -16.88 19.55
C ILE A 324 26.98 -17.85 20.70
N SER A 325 27.99 -18.31 21.43
CA SER A 325 27.82 -19.30 22.51
C SER A 325 27.03 -18.75 23.70
N GLU A 326 26.98 -17.43 23.87
CA GLU A 326 26.28 -16.72 24.95
C GLU A 326 24.74 -16.81 24.87
N LEU A 327 24.19 -17.17 23.71
CA LEU A 327 22.74 -17.32 23.52
C LEU A 327 22.20 -18.66 24.05
N MET A 328 23.04 -19.69 24.15
CA MET A 328 22.62 -21.02 24.59
C MET A 328 22.07 -21.02 26.04
N PRO A 329 22.74 -20.41 27.04
CA PRO A 329 22.23 -20.36 28.41
C PRO A 329 20.88 -19.65 28.52
N LEU A 330 20.69 -18.54 27.79
CA LEU A 330 19.44 -17.78 27.78
C LEU A 330 18.26 -18.65 27.32
N VAL A 331 18.46 -19.42 26.25
CA VAL A 331 17.42 -20.29 25.69
C VAL A 331 17.12 -21.47 26.62
N VAL A 332 18.15 -22.07 27.22
CA VAL A 332 18.00 -23.16 28.22
C VAL A 332 17.23 -22.68 29.46
N ASP A 333 17.56 -21.50 29.98
CA ASP A 333 16.87 -20.92 31.15
C ASP A 333 15.40 -20.63 30.83
N THR A 334 15.12 -20.12 29.63
CA THR A 334 13.75 -19.83 29.17
C THR A 334 12.92 -21.11 29.04
N ILE A 335 13.49 -22.19 28.49
CA ILE A 335 12.83 -23.49 28.35
C ILE A 335 12.56 -24.11 29.73
N SER A 336 13.51 -23.98 30.66
CA SER A 336 13.37 -24.49 32.02
C SER A 336 12.27 -23.73 32.79
N ALA A 337 12.10 -22.42 32.56
CA ALA A 337 11.08 -21.60 33.19
C ALA A 337 9.64 -21.97 32.79
N ILE A 338 9.46 -22.63 31.63
CA ILE A 338 8.16 -23.11 31.15
C ILE A 338 7.91 -24.59 31.44
N ASN A 339 8.69 -25.20 32.35
CA ASN A 339 8.62 -26.61 32.76
C ASN A 339 8.82 -27.62 31.60
N LEU A 340 9.58 -27.25 30.58
CA LEU A 340 10.02 -28.19 29.54
C LEU A 340 11.41 -28.75 29.89
N THR A 341 11.67 -29.99 29.48
CA THR A 341 12.93 -30.67 29.80
C THR A 341 13.88 -30.58 28.62
N VAL A 342 15.03 -29.93 28.80
CA VAL A 342 16.10 -29.93 27.79
C VAL A 342 16.85 -31.26 27.85
N THR A 343 16.73 -32.08 26.81
CA THR A 343 17.37 -33.40 26.71
C THR A 343 18.76 -33.32 26.13
N ASP A 344 19.02 -32.38 25.21
CA ASP A 344 20.33 -32.17 24.62
C ASP A 344 20.51 -30.70 24.20
N SER A 345 21.73 -30.19 24.36
CA SER A 345 22.11 -28.86 23.90
C SER A 345 23.54 -28.86 23.37
N GLN A 346 23.71 -28.42 22.12
CA GLN A 346 25.02 -28.38 21.49
C GLN A 346 25.17 -27.16 20.57
N ASP A 347 26.40 -26.63 20.55
CA ASP A 347 26.81 -25.69 19.52
C ASP A 347 27.00 -26.46 18.20
N ASP A 348 26.42 -25.95 17.11
CA ASP A 348 26.52 -26.55 15.78
C ASP A 348 27.25 -25.57 14.84
N PRO A 349 28.59 -25.42 15.01
CA PRO A 349 29.39 -24.45 14.27
C PRO A 349 29.60 -24.82 12.80
N ASP A 350 29.31 -26.07 12.42
CA ASP A 350 29.49 -26.58 11.05
C ASP A 350 28.26 -26.31 10.16
N SER A 351 27.11 -25.96 10.76
CA SER A 351 25.91 -25.55 10.04
C SER A 351 25.97 -24.07 9.62
N PRO A 352 25.41 -23.68 8.44
CA PRO A 352 25.36 -22.28 8.04
C PRO A 352 24.61 -21.46 9.08
N THR A 353 25.25 -20.36 9.51
CA THR A 353 24.69 -19.45 10.51
C THR A 353 23.31 -18.96 10.08
N ARG A 354 22.32 -19.03 10.98
CA ARG A 354 20.95 -18.60 10.68
C ARG A 354 20.65 -17.22 11.24
N ASP A 355 19.96 -16.43 10.44
CA ASP A 355 19.48 -15.11 10.85
C ASP A 355 18.32 -15.16 11.85
N ARG A 356 17.52 -16.25 11.87
CA ARG A 356 16.31 -16.38 12.70
C ARG A 356 16.22 -17.69 13.46
N THR A 357 15.65 -17.62 14.65
CA THR A 357 15.38 -18.78 15.51
C THR A 357 14.18 -19.57 15.01
N VAL A 358 14.32 -20.89 14.92
CA VAL A 358 13.28 -21.80 14.41
C VAL A 358 12.95 -22.86 15.46
N ILE A 359 11.67 -23.04 15.75
CA ILE A 359 11.15 -24.06 16.67
C ILE A 359 10.40 -25.09 15.82
N ARG A 360 10.88 -26.32 15.82
CA ARG A 360 10.22 -27.45 15.14
C ARG A 360 9.59 -28.37 16.16
N TYR A 361 8.40 -28.88 15.91
CA TYR A 361 7.65 -29.69 16.87
C TYR A 361 6.84 -30.79 16.18
N LEU A 362 6.55 -31.87 16.92
CA LEU A 362 5.57 -32.90 16.54
C LEU A 362 4.15 -32.42 16.88
N GLU A 363 3.13 -32.81 16.10
CA GLU A 363 1.75 -32.31 16.21
C GLU A 363 1.20 -32.32 17.66
N GLU A 364 1.55 -33.34 18.44
CA GLU A 364 1.11 -33.52 19.83
C GLU A 364 1.71 -32.52 20.83
N HIS A 365 2.75 -31.78 20.46
CA HIS A 365 3.45 -30.78 21.30
C HIS A 365 3.29 -29.34 20.81
N ARG A 366 2.21 -29.09 20.08
CA ARG A 366 1.91 -27.78 19.48
C ARG A 366 1.79 -26.67 20.51
N ASP A 367 1.10 -26.93 21.60
CA ASP A 367 0.81 -25.90 22.61
C ASP A 367 2.09 -25.48 23.34
N GLU A 368 2.95 -26.46 23.65
CA GLU A 368 4.28 -26.26 24.24
C GLU A 368 5.21 -25.49 23.30
N ALA A 369 5.22 -25.82 22.01
CA ALA A 369 6.04 -25.13 21.01
C ALA A 369 5.62 -23.66 20.81
N VAL A 370 4.31 -23.38 20.82
CA VAL A 370 3.78 -22.01 20.76
C VAL A 370 4.07 -21.24 22.04
N GLN A 371 3.97 -21.90 23.20
CA GLN A 371 4.32 -21.30 24.49
C GLN A 371 5.81 -20.93 24.55
N LEU A 372 6.68 -21.83 24.06
CA LEU A 372 8.11 -21.58 23.95
C LEU A 372 8.43 -20.42 22.99
N ALA A 373 7.77 -20.35 21.83
CA ALA A 373 7.92 -19.25 20.89
C ALA A 373 7.60 -17.90 21.54
N ARG A 374 6.54 -17.83 22.36
CA ARG A 374 6.17 -16.59 23.08
C ARG A 374 7.13 -16.22 24.20
N ALA A 375 7.83 -17.18 24.78
CA ALA A 375 8.74 -16.97 25.90
C ALA A 375 10.13 -16.50 25.44
N LEU A 376 10.55 -16.89 24.24
CA LEU A 376 11.85 -16.51 23.69
C LEU A 376 11.83 -15.07 23.14
N PRO A 377 12.90 -14.28 23.36
CA PRO A 377 13.04 -12.97 22.74
C PRO A 377 13.35 -13.10 21.25
N GLY A 378 12.88 -12.16 20.44
CA GLY A 378 13.03 -12.16 18.97
C GLY A 378 11.78 -12.60 18.20
N ASN A 379 11.95 -12.95 16.92
CA ASN A 379 10.86 -13.37 16.02
C ASN A 379 11.05 -14.83 15.60
N GLN A 380 10.43 -15.77 16.34
CA GLN A 380 10.62 -17.19 16.11
C GLN A 380 9.71 -17.71 14.99
N LEU A 381 10.27 -18.55 14.14
CA LEU A 381 9.50 -19.34 13.17
C LEU A 381 9.12 -20.67 13.81
N VAL A 382 7.82 -20.98 13.87
CA VAL A 382 7.31 -22.24 14.41
C VAL A 382 6.86 -23.14 13.24
N ASP A 383 7.43 -24.34 13.13
CA ASP A 383 7.25 -25.25 11.99
C ASP A 383 6.87 -26.66 12.48
N GLU A 384 5.73 -27.17 12.04
CA GLU A 384 5.27 -28.52 12.37
C GLU A 384 5.99 -29.56 11.52
N ARG A 385 6.39 -30.68 12.13
CA ARG A 385 7.08 -31.78 11.44
C ARG A 385 6.45 -33.11 11.80
N GLU A 386 6.32 -33.99 10.82
CA GLU A 386 5.87 -35.38 11.04
C GLU A 386 6.91 -36.19 11.83
N GLU A 387 8.20 -35.88 11.67
CA GLU A 387 9.29 -36.55 12.39
C GLU A 387 10.41 -35.54 12.73
N LEU A 388 10.98 -35.70 13.93
CA LEU A 388 12.17 -34.96 14.39
C LEU A 388 13.34 -35.93 14.61
N PRO A 389 14.57 -35.52 14.27
CA PRO A 389 15.76 -36.33 14.52
C PRO A 389 16.00 -36.49 16.03
N ASP A 390 16.63 -37.62 16.40
CA ASP A 390 17.17 -37.90 17.73
C ASP A 390 16.13 -38.02 18.86
N GLY A 391 14.87 -38.32 18.52
CA GLY A 391 13.80 -38.58 19.49
C GLY A 391 13.34 -37.34 20.26
N ALA A 392 13.53 -36.15 19.69
CA ALA A 392 13.04 -34.90 20.25
C ALA A 392 11.54 -34.71 19.97
N ASP A 393 10.84 -34.16 20.97
CA ASP A 393 9.46 -33.71 20.84
C ASP A 393 9.40 -32.29 20.26
N ILE A 394 10.39 -31.47 20.65
CA ILE A 394 10.58 -30.10 20.17
C ILE A 394 12.07 -29.86 19.91
N LYS A 395 12.39 -29.22 18.79
CA LYS A 395 13.76 -28.85 18.40
C LYS A 395 13.87 -27.34 18.20
N VAL A 396 14.78 -26.71 18.93
CA VAL A 396 15.06 -25.27 18.83
C VAL A 396 16.38 -25.05 18.09
N LEU A 397 16.34 -24.30 17.00
CA LEU A 397 17.50 -23.87 16.23
C LEU A 397 17.72 -22.38 16.50
N ILE A 398 18.75 -22.02 17.25
CA ILE A 398 19.03 -20.62 17.64
C ILE A 398 19.67 -19.86 16.47
N GLY A 399 19.10 -18.71 16.12
CA GLY A 399 19.67 -17.77 15.14
C GLY A 399 20.14 -16.45 15.79
N PHE A 400 20.66 -15.53 14.96
CA PHE A 400 21.16 -14.21 15.38
C PHE A 400 20.09 -13.23 15.90
N ASP A 401 18.81 -13.48 15.61
CA ASP A 401 17.70 -12.59 15.95
C ASP A 401 17.45 -12.40 17.46
N ILE A 402 17.99 -13.30 18.29
CA ILE A 402 17.92 -13.22 19.74
C ILE A 402 18.88 -12.14 20.29
N GLU A 403 20.00 -11.86 19.61
CA GLU A 403 21.02 -10.92 20.06
C GLU A 403 20.53 -9.46 20.06
N GLY A 404 19.72 -9.07 19.05
CA GLY A 404 19.25 -7.69 18.87
C GLY A 404 18.37 -7.13 19.99
N MET A 405 18.06 -7.93 21.02
CA MET A 405 17.31 -7.51 22.22
C MET A 405 18.13 -7.55 23.51
N LEU A 406 19.37 -8.06 23.51
CA LEU A 406 20.25 -8.06 24.68
C LEU A 406 20.92 -6.69 24.95
N ASP A 407 20.91 -5.81 23.94
CA ASP A 407 21.42 -4.43 24.01
C ASP A 407 20.34 -3.39 24.42
N GLN A 408 19.14 -3.83 24.84
CA GLN A 408 18.07 -3.00 25.43
C GLN A 408 17.87 -3.34 26.90
#